data_AF-A0A5B7APC5-F1
#
_entry.id   AF-A0A5B7APC5-F1
#
_cell.length_a   1.000
_cell.length_b   1.000
_cell.length_c   1.000
_cell.angle_alpha   90.00
_cell.angle_beta   90.00
_cell.angle_gamma   90.00
#
_symmetry.space_group_name_H-M   'P 1'
#
loop_
_entity.id
_entity.type
_entity.pdbx_description
1 polymer ?
#
loop_
_entity_poly.entity_id
_entity_poly.type
_entity_poly.pdbx_seq_one_letter_code
_entity_poly.pdbx_strand_id
1 'polypeptide(L)'
;MDSLGVNAYRLSISWARVLPRGRFGEVNPTGIIFYNKIIDSLLLKGIVPFVTIHHHDFPQELEDRYGSWLSPLMQEEFVFFAQNCFKSFGDRVKYWTTINEPNLFSEMAYKKGKYPPAHCSKPFGNCSVGNSDLEPLIAMHNMLLAHAKVTKLYRERFQAKQGGFIGMVVCAFMYEPLTDNELDREAASRALAFKVAWTFDPLVFGDYPPEMRRYHGSELPRFSPEEAKYIKGSIDFIGINHYSTQYAKDCIHSSCIQGGDRAISGFAYLAMERDGVPIGEPV
;
A
#
# COMPACT_ATOMS: atom_id res chain seq x y z
N MET A 1 -19.19 2.81 18.72
CA MET A 1 -17.79 2.52 19.11
C MET A 1 -17.55 2.84 20.58
N ASP A 2 -17.98 4.01 21.07
CA ASP A 2 -17.88 4.39 22.51
C ASP A 2 -18.40 3.29 23.46
N SER A 3 -19.58 2.73 23.17
CA SER A 3 -20.18 1.64 23.96
C SER A 3 -19.37 0.34 24.00
N LEU A 4 -18.40 0.15 23.10
CA LEU A 4 -17.50 -1.00 23.09
C LEU A 4 -16.24 -0.76 23.97
N GLY A 5 -16.04 0.45 24.49
CA GLY A 5 -14.89 0.80 25.32
C GLY A 5 -13.57 0.95 24.55
N VAL A 6 -13.62 1.21 23.24
CA VAL A 6 -12.39 1.41 22.44
C VAL A 6 -11.71 2.73 22.78
N ASN A 7 -10.37 2.77 22.69
CA ASN A 7 -9.57 3.96 22.92
C ASN A 7 -9.06 4.62 21.63
N ALA A 8 -9.27 3.99 20.48
CA ALA A 8 -8.85 4.49 19.18
C ALA A 8 -9.85 4.11 18.09
N TYR A 9 -9.88 4.90 17.01
CA TYR A 9 -10.69 4.61 15.83
C TYR A 9 -9.88 4.88 14.56
N ARG A 10 -9.67 3.83 13.77
CA ARG A 10 -9.02 3.95 12.47
C ARG A 10 -10.04 4.30 11.40
N LEU A 11 -9.81 5.39 10.68
CA LEU A 11 -10.65 5.88 9.59
C LEU A 11 -9.82 6.36 8.41
N SER A 12 -10.42 6.52 7.22
CA SER A 12 -9.79 7.19 6.09
C SER A 12 -10.45 8.53 5.76
N ILE A 13 -9.68 9.43 5.15
CA ILE A 13 -10.17 10.68 4.57
C ILE A 13 -10.34 10.46 3.08
N SER A 14 -11.52 10.74 2.55
CA SER A 14 -11.76 10.61 1.12
C SER A 14 -11.13 11.76 0.37
N TRP A 15 -10.23 11.44 -0.57
CA TRP A 15 -9.52 12.41 -1.38
C TRP A 15 -10.50 13.24 -2.22
N ALA A 16 -11.40 12.58 -2.94
CA ALA A 16 -12.41 13.26 -3.76
C ALA A 16 -13.37 14.16 -2.97
N ARG A 17 -13.53 13.93 -1.65
CA ARG A 17 -14.32 14.82 -0.79
C ARG A 17 -13.57 16.10 -0.43
N VAL A 18 -12.27 16.01 -0.17
CA VAL A 18 -11.44 17.16 0.27
C VAL A 18 -10.91 17.96 -0.91
N LEU A 19 -10.46 17.28 -1.96
CA LEU A 19 -9.94 17.86 -3.21
C LEU A 19 -10.62 17.17 -4.41
N PRO A 20 -11.84 17.59 -4.78
CA PRO A 20 -12.61 16.94 -5.84
C PRO A 20 -11.91 16.89 -7.21
N ARG A 21 -10.95 17.80 -7.43
CA ARG A 21 -10.20 17.93 -8.68
C ARG A 21 -8.68 17.85 -8.46
N GLY A 22 -8.23 17.21 -7.37
CA GLY A 22 -6.83 17.22 -6.97
C GLY A 22 -6.29 18.65 -6.81
N ARG A 23 -5.08 18.92 -7.29
CA ARG A 23 -4.46 20.26 -7.32
C ARG A 23 -5.10 21.24 -8.31
N PHE A 24 -5.98 20.77 -9.20
CA PHE A 24 -6.60 21.59 -10.25
C PHE A 24 -7.85 22.33 -9.78
N GLY A 25 -8.24 22.19 -8.52
CA GLY A 25 -9.37 22.88 -7.92
C GLY A 25 -9.08 23.36 -6.51
N GLU A 26 -10.09 23.95 -5.89
CA GLU A 26 -10.00 24.41 -4.51
C GLU A 26 -10.30 23.28 -3.51
N VAL A 27 -9.80 23.46 -2.28
CA VAL A 27 -10.19 22.61 -1.15
C VAL A 27 -11.68 22.78 -0.91
N ASN A 28 -12.41 21.66 -0.84
CA ASN A 28 -13.83 21.68 -0.51
C ASN A 28 -14.03 21.87 1.00
N PRO A 29 -14.51 23.05 1.47
CA PRO A 29 -14.64 23.35 2.89
C PRO A 29 -15.64 22.40 3.58
N THR A 30 -16.67 21.92 2.86
CA THR A 30 -17.64 20.99 3.41
C THR A 30 -17.01 19.64 3.76
N GLY A 31 -16.03 19.19 2.96
CA GLY A 31 -15.25 18.00 3.26
C GLY A 31 -14.42 18.15 4.53
N ILE A 32 -13.78 19.30 4.70
CA ILE A 32 -13.02 19.63 5.92
C ILE A 32 -13.92 19.68 7.15
N ILE A 33 -15.07 20.35 7.07
CA ILE A 33 -16.05 20.45 8.15
C ILE A 33 -16.55 19.05 8.57
N PHE A 34 -16.81 18.17 7.62
CA PHE A 34 -17.24 16.81 7.88
C PHE A 34 -16.22 16.03 8.74
N TYR A 35 -14.95 16.02 8.33
CA TYR A 35 -13.91 15.30 9.07
C TYR A 35 -13.58 15.95 10.42
N ASN A 36 -13.63 17.29 10.51
CA ASN A 36 -13.51 17.99 11.80
C ASN A 36 -14.58 17.51 12.79
N LYS A 37 -15.85 17.46 12.37
CA LYS A 37 -16.95 16.98 13.23
C LYS A 37 -16.72 15.55 13.72
N ILE A 38 -16.22 14.66 12.86
CA ILE A 38 -15.90 13.28 13.26
C ILE A 38 -14.76 13.26 14.27
N ILE A 39 -13.65 13.94 13.97
CA ILE A 39 -12.45 13.98 14.83
C ILE A 39 -12.79 14.59 16.20
N ASP A 40 -13.53 15.68 16.23
CA ASP A 40 -13.97 16.33 17.47
C ASP A 40 -14.88 15.40 18.28
N SER A 41 -15.81 14.70 17.62
CA SER A 41 -16.71 13.74 18.28
C SER A 41 -15.95 12.54 18.87
N LEU A 42 -14.91 12.04 18.18
CA LEU A 42 -14.05 10.97 18.70
C LEU A 42 -13.30 11.45 19.95
N LEU A 43 -12.68 12.62 19.88
CA LEU A 43 -11.89 13.17 20.99
C LEU A 43 -12.74 13.56 22.20
N LEU A 44 -13.98 14.05 22.00
CA LEU A 44 -14.94 14.27 23.09
C LEU A 44 -15.26 12.99 23.87
N LYS A 45 -15.07 11.83 23.24
CA LYS A 45 -15.23 10.50 23.85
C LYS A 45 -13.92 9.87 24.29
N GLY A 46 -12.81 10.60 24.22
CA GLY A 46 -11.48 10.07 24.55
C GLY A 46 -10.96 9.02 23.55
N ILE A 47 -11.54 8.95 22.35
CA ILE A 47 -11.15 8.00 21.30
C ILE A 47 -10.13 8.67 20.39
N VAL A 48 -8.93 8.11 20.30
CA VAL A 48 -7.83 8.62 19.49
C VAL A 48 -8.09 8.37 18.00
N PRO A 49 -8.12 9.42 17.15
CA PRO A 49 -8.23 9.24 15.71
C PRO A 49 -6.92 8.70 15.11
N PHE A 50 -7.02 7.58 14.39
CA PHE A 50 -5.93 6.99 13.62
C PHE A 50 -6.26 7.10 12.13
N VAL A 51 -5.68 8.09 11.45
CA VAL A 51 -6.18 8.50 10.14
C VAL A 51 -5.35 7.91 9.01
N THR A 52 -6.01 7.28 8.05
CA THR A 52 -5.45 6.88 6.76
C THR A 52 -5.72 7.97 5.72
N ILE A 53 -4.67 8.47 5.06
CA ILE A 53 -4.79 9.54 4.06
C ILE A 53 -5.35 8.97 2.75
N HIS A 54 -4.78 7.89 2.22
CA HIS A 54 -5.26 7.23 1.00
C HIS A 54 -5.64 5.78 1.28
N HIS A 55 -6.90 5.44 0.99
CA HIS A 55 -7.43 4.09 1.11
C HIS A 55 -8.09 3.67 -0.21
N HIS A 56 -7.25 3.59 -1.26
CA HIS A 56 -7.60 3.21 -2.63
C HIS A 56 -8.48 4.23 -3.39
N ASP A 57 -8.92 5.31 -2.73
CA ASP A 57 -9.75 6.35 -3.35
C ASP A 57 -8.93 7.57 -3.78
N PHE A 58 -9.21 8.04 -4.99
CA PHE A 58 -8.72 9.30 -5.54
C PHE A 58 -9.75 9.87 -6.54
N PRO A 59 -9.72 11.18 -6.84
CA PRO A 59 -10.60 11.75 -7.85
C PRO A 59 -10.37 11.11 -9.22
N GLN A 60 -11.45 10.73 -9.91
CA GLN A 60 -11.38 10.14 -11.27
C GLN A 60 -10.60 11.04 -12.25
N GLU A 61 -10.68 12.36 -12.08
CA GLU A 61 -9.94 13.32 -12.91
C GLU A 61 -8.40 13.06 -12.89
N LEU A 62 -7.85 12.45 -11.84
CA LEU A 62 -6.44 12.10 -11.76
C LEU A 62 -6.10 10.87 -12.62
N GLU A 63 -7.02 9.92 -12.76
CA GLU A 63 -6.90 8.83 -13.73
C GLU A 63 -6.97 9.40 -15.15
N ASP A 64 -7.99 10.20 -15.45
CA ASP A 64 -8.26 10.72 -16.79
C ASP A 64 -7.11 11.59 -17.34
N ARG A 65 -6.40 12.31 -16.46
CA ARG A 65 -5.34 13.25 -16.87
C ARG A 65 -3.99 12.58 -17.15
N TYR A 66 -3.60 11.58 -16.37
CA TYR A 66 -2.26 11.02 -16.45
C TYR A 66 -2.16 9.55 -16.03
N GLY A 67 -3.27 8.82 -15.91
CA GLY A 67 -3.26 7.39 -15.57
C GLY A 67 -2.89 7.10 -14.12
N SER A 68 -3.28 8.00 -13.20
CA SER A 68 -3.09 7.88 -11.76
C SER A 68 -1.70 7.34 -11.37
N TRP A 69 -1.63 6.25 -10.60
CA TRP A 69 -0.42 5.74 -9.97
C TRP A 69 0.61 5.19 -10.97
N LEU A 70 0.28 5.08 -12.27
CA LEU A 70 1.27 4.81 -13.32
C LEU A 70 2.10 6.04 -13.68
N SER A 71 1.68 7.25 -13.26
CA SER A 71 2.41 8.49 -13.48
C SER A 71 3.11 9.01 -12.22
N PRO A 72 4.36 9.49 -12.32
CA PRO A 72 5.06 10.13 -11.21
C PRO A 72 4.38 11.43 -10.74
N LEU A 73 3.49 12.03 -11.55
CA LEU A 73 2.72 13.21 -11.16
C LEU A 73 1.79 12.95 -9.97
N MET A 74 1.34 11.70 -9.77
CA MET A 74 0.54 11.34 -8.58
C MET A 74 1.28 11.58 -7.27
N GLN A 75 2.61 11.53 -7.27
CA GLN A 75 3.40 11.78 -6.08
C GLN A 75 3.16 13.19 -5.55
N GLU A 76 3.09 14.18 -6.44
CA GLU A 76 2.88 15.58 -6.06
C GLU A 76 1.41 15.87 -5.68
N GLU A 77 0.47 15.22 -6.35
CA GLU A 77 -0.96 15.27 -6.02
C GLU A 77 -1.20 14.73 -4.62
N PHE A 78 -0.60 13.59 -4.29
CA PHE A 78 -0.72 12.98 -2.98
C PHE A 78 -0.06 13.83 -1.89
N VAL A 79 1.11 14.42 -2.17
CA VAL A 79 1.76 15.37 -1.25
C VAL A 79 0.87 16.57 -0.96
N PHE A 80 0.21 17.14 -1.97
CA PHE A 80 -0.69 18.26 -1.78
C PHE A 80 -1.94 17.88 -0.98
N PHE A 81 -2.52 16.70 -1.23
CA PHE A 81 -3.65 16.20 -0.45
C PHE A 81 -3.27 15.95 1.02
N ALA A 82 -2.15 15.27 1.26
CA ALA A 82 -1.63 15.04 2.61
C ALA A 82 -1.34 16.36 3.34
N GLN A 83 -0.76 17.36 2.65
CA GLN A 83 -0.50 18.67 3.22
C GLN A 83 -1.79 19.35 3.70
N ASN A 84 -2.88 19.27 2.92
CA ASN A 84 -4.17 19.81 3.32
C ASN A 84 -4.74 19.05 4.52
N CYS A 85 -4.61 17.73 4.56
CA CYS A 85 -4.99 16.94 5.74
C CYS A 85 -4.22 17.36 7.00
N PHE A 86 -2.89 17.53 6.91
CA PHE A 86 -2.07 17.95 8.06
C PHE A 86 -2.42 19.35 8.54
N LYS A 87 -2.65 20.30 7.62
CA LYS A 87 -3.06 21.67 7.96
C LYS A 87 -4.42 21.70 8.66
N SER A 88 -5.38 20.89 8.19
CA SER A 88 -6.75 20.92 8.67
C SER A 88 -7.00 20.12 9.95
N PHE A 89 -6.23 19.05 10.17
CA PHE A 89 -6.55 18.06 11.21
C PHE A 89 -5.38 17.69 12.14
N GLY A 90 -4.13 18.02 11.77
CA GLY A 90 -2.94 17.55 12.49
C GLY A 90 -2.71 18.19 13.86
N ASP A 91 -3.45 19.25 14.19
CA ASP A 91 -3.53 19.76 15.56
C ASP A 91 -4.09 18.70 16.54
N ARG A 92 -5.02 17.86 16.06
CA ARG A 92 -5.73 16.82 16.82
C ARG A 92 -5.34 15.39 16.46
N VAL A 93 -5.01 15.12 15.20
CA VAL A 93 -4.63 13.79 14.72
C VAL A 93 -3.13 13.55 14.90
N LYS A 94 -2.77 12.49 15.65
CA LYS A 94 -1.38 12.13 15.97
C LYS A 94 -0.90 10.86 15.30
N TYR A 95 -1.77 10.06 14.70
CA TYR A 95 -1.38 8.85 13.99
C TYR A 95 -1.87 8.91 12.56
N TRP A 96 -0.92 8.91 11.62
CA TRP A 96 -1.17 9.04 10.19
C TRP A 96 -0.65 7.81 9.45
N THR A 97 -1.55 7.06 8.83
CA THR A 97 -1.19 6.12 7.76
C THR A 97 -1.23 6.86 6.44
N THR A 98 -0.16 6.88 5.65
CA THR A 98 -0.23 7.53 4.33
C THR A 98 -1.10 6.72 3.38
N ILE A 99 -0.76 5.44 3.15
CA ILE A 99 -1.37 4.58 2.15
C ILE A 99 -1.73 3.25 2.83
N ASN A 100 -2.97 2.82 2.64
CA ASN A 100 -3.42 1.49 3.01
C ASN A 100 -3.13 0.50 1.87
N GLU A 101 -2.53 -0.63 2.24
CA GLU A 101 -2.35 -1.84 1.42
C GLU A 101 -1.90 -1.57 -0.02
N PRO A 102 -0.78 -0.83 -0.24
CA PRO A 102 -0.30 -0.56 -1.60
C PRO A 102 0.02 -1.85 -2.37
N ASN A 103 0.41 -2.91 -1.67
CA ASN A 103 0.66 -4.22 -2.26
C ASN A 103 -0.62 -4.87 -2.81
N LEU A 104 -1.72 -4.82 -2.06
CA LEU A 104 -3.02 -5.31 -2.50
C LEU A 104 -3.56 -4.44 -3.64
N PHE A 105 -3.46 -3.11 -3.50
CA PHE A 105 -3.91 -2.18 -4.53
C PHE A 105 -3.18 -2.42 -5.85
N SER A 106 -1.84 -2.48 -5.85
CA SER A 106 -1.04 -2.76 -7.05
C SER A 106 -1.41 -4.09 -7.70
N GLU A 107 -1.64 -5.14 -6.90
CA GLU A 107 -2.06 -6.45 -7.41
C GLU A 107 -3.47 -6.42 -8.00
N MET A 108 -4.43 -5.81 -7.32
CA MET A 108 -5.83 -5.85 -7.76
C MET A 108 -6.11 -4.88 -8.90
N ALA A 109 -5.46 -3.72 -8.93
CA ALA A 109 -5.67 -2.68 -9.94
C ALA A 109 -4.88 -2.91 -11.24
N TYR A 110 -3.63 -3.35 -11.13
CA TYR A 110 -2.68 -3.39 -12.26
C TYR A 110 -2.15 -4.78 -12.62
N LYS A 111 -2.41 -5.82 -11.81
CA LYS A 111 -2.07 -7.22 -12.15
C LYS A 111 -3.30 -8.03 -12.51
N LYS A 112 -4.32 -8.03 -11.65
CA LYS A 112 -5.56 -8.82 -11.84
C LYS A 112 -6.69 -8.03 -12.51
N GLY A 113 -6.58 -6.71 -12.60
CA GLY A 113 -7.60 -5.83 -13.19
C GLY A 113 -8.98 -5.93 -12.52
N LYS A 114 -9.02 -6.27 -11.23
CA LYS A 114 -10.25 -6.41 -10.44
C LYS A 114 -10.66 -5.13 -9.73
N TYR A 115 -9.72 -4.22 -9.50
CA TYR A 115 -9.97 -2.86 -8.99
C TYR A 115 -9.76 -1.85 -10.12
N PRO A 116 -10.37 -0.64 -10.06
CA PRO A 116 -10.01 0.45 -10.96
C PRO A 116 -8.51 0.74 -10.95
N PRO A 117 -7.87 1.05 -12.10
CA PRO A 117 -8.48 1.27 -13.42
C PRO A 117 -8.73 -0.02 -14.25
N ALA A 118 -8.65 -1.19 -13.62
CA ALA A 118 -8.89 -2.50 -14.23
C ALA A 118 -7.88 -2.84 -15.35
N HIS A 119 -6.60 -2.60 -15.08
CA HIS A 119 -5.51 -2.97 -15.99
C HIS A 119 -5.03 -4.40 -15.71
N CYS A 120 -4.90 -5.18 -16.78
CA CYS A 120 -4.29 -6.51 -16.71
C CYS A 120 -3.90 -7.06 -18.09
N SER A 121 -3.01 -8.04 -18.10
CA SER A 121 -2.65 -8.84 -19.26
C SER A 121 -2.70 -10.34 -18.92
N LYS A 122 -2.68 -11.19 -19.97
CA LYS A 122 -2.54 -12.64 -19.78
C LYS A 122 -1.21 -12.95 -19.07
N PRO A 123 -1.16 -13.96 -18.18
CA PRO A 123 -2.24 -14.91 -17.87
C PRO A 123 -3.19 -14.46 -16.75
N PHE A 124 -2.97 -13.28 -16.16
CA PHE A 124 -3.69 -12.85 -14.96
C PHE A 124 -5.11 -12.34 -15.22
N GLY A 125 -5.38 -11.93 -16.45
CA GLY A 125 -6.73 -11.59 -16.91
C GLY A 125 -6.77 -11.26 -18.39
N ASN A 126 -7.90 -10.73 -18.84
CA ASN A 126 -8.15 -10.37 -20.24
C ASN A 126 -8.78 -8.97 -20.32
N CYS A 127 -8.10 -7.99 -19.70
CA CYS A 127 -8.48 -6.59 -19.73
C CYS A 127 -8.16 -5.99 -21.11
N SER A 128 -8.80 -4.87 -21.44
CA SER A 128 -8.57 -4.18 -22.72
C SER A 128 -7.19 -3.54 -22.82
N VAL A 129 -6.60 -3.17 -21.66
CA VAL A 129 -5.31 -2.52 -21.53
C VAL A 129 -4.59 -3.03 -20.28
N GLY A 130 -3.27 -2.81 -20.23
CA GLY A 130 -2.46 -3.10 -19.06
C GLY A 130 -1.27 -4.00 -19.35
N ASN A 131 -0.33 -4.02 -18.41
CA ASN A 131 0.77 -4.98 -18.37
C ASN A 131 0.98 -5.48 -16.93
N SER A 132 0.48 -6.68 -16.66
CA SER A 132 0.49 -7.29 -15.32
C SER A 132 1.87 -7.59 -14.76
N ASP A 133 2.94 -7.57 -15.58
CA ASP A 133 4.31 -7.79 -15.11
C ASP A 133 5.04 -6.47 -14.78
N LEU A 134 4.64 -5.34 -15.38
CA LEU A 134 5.32 -4.06 -15.24
C LEU A 134 4.53 -3.01 -14.45
N GLU A 135 3.24 -2.85 -14.72
CA GLU A 135 2.44 -1.78 -14.12
C GLU A 135 2.33 -1.84 -12.59
N PRO A 136 2.22 -3.02 -11.95
CA PRO A 136 2.28 -3.11 -10.50
C PRO A 136 3.60 -2.58 -9.91
N LEU A 137 4.73 -2.75 -10.63
CA LEU A 137 6.04 -2.25 -10.22
C LEU A 137 6.08 -0.73 -10.26
N ILE A 138 5.55 -0.13 -11.33
CA ILE A 138 5.47 1.32 -11.51
C ILE A 138 4.55 1.94 -10.44
N ALA A 139 3.35 1.38 -10.25
CA ALA A 139 2.39 1.86 -9.26
C ALA A 139 2.94 1.80 -7.84
N MET A 140 3.55 0.67 -7.45
CA MET A 140 4.19 0.54 -6.14
C MET A 140 5.32 1.56 -5.96
N HIS A 141 6.17 1.74 -6.97
CA HIS A 141 7.27 2.69 -6.91
C HIS A 141 6.79 4.13 -6.69
N ASN A 142 5.78 4.57 -7.43
CA ASN A 142 5.18 5.89 -7.25
C ASN A 142 4.53 6.04 -5.87
N MET A 143 3.81 5.02 -5.36
CA MET A 143 3.21 5.06 -4.02
C MET A 143 4.28 5.16 -2.91
N LEU A 144 5.40 4.44 -3.02
CA LEU A 144 6.50 4.48 -2.05
C LEU A 144 7.20 5.85 -2.04
N LEU A 145 7.49 6.41 -3.21
CA LEU A 145 8.06 7.75 -3.32
C LEU A 145 7.10 8.83 -2.81
N ALA A 146 5.80 8.69 -3.09
CA ALA A 146 4.77 9.59 -2.58
C ALA A 146 4.69 9.56 -1.06
N HIS A 147 4.72 8.37 -0.45
CA HIS A 147 4.82 8.22 1.02
C HIS A 147 6.06 8.92 1.57
N ALA A 148 7.23 8.65 1.02
CA ALA A 148 8.47 9.22 1.53
C ALA A 148 8.51 10.75 1.41
N LYS A 149 7.97 11.32 0.32
CA LYS A 149 7.78 12.77 0.15
C LYS A 149 6.81 13.34 1.19
N VAL A 150 5.71 12.65 1.49
CA VAL A 150 4.74 13.04 2.52
C VAL A 150 5.37 12.99 3.92
N THR A 151 6.12 11.94 4.24
CA THR A 151 6.83 11.83 5.52
C THR A 151 7.83 12.97 5.69
N LYS A 152 8.65 13.23 4.67
CA LYS A 152 9.60 14.35 4.66
C LYS A 152 8.89 15.69 4.91
N LEU A 153 7.80 15.95 4.16
CA LEU A 153 6.99 17.15 4.33
C LEU A 153 6.46 17.29 5.76
N TYR A 154 5.95 16.22 6.35
CA TYR A 154 5.43 16.24 7.72
C TYR A 154 6.52 16.56 8.73
N ARG A 155 7.65 15.86 8.66
CA ARG A 155 8.81 16.05 9.53
C ARG A 155 9.34 17.49 9.48
N GLU A 156 9.45 18.04 8.28
CA GLU A 156 9.99 19.39 8.08
C GLU A 156 9.03 20.51 8.49
N ARG A 157 7.71 20.34 8.32
CA ARG A 157 6.75 21.47 8.44
C ARG A 157 5.73 21.34 9.56
N PHE A 158 5.47 20.13 10.05
CA PHE A 158 4.33 19.86 10.92
C PHE A 158 4.72 19.14 12.22
N GLN A 159 5.68 18.21 12.17
CA GLN A 159 6.09 17.35 13.29
C GLN A 159 6.42 18.13 14.55
N ALA A 160 7.24 19.18 14.46
CA ALA A 160 7.66 19.95 15.63
C ALA A 160 6.49 20.59 16.40
N LYS A 161 5.41 20.94 15.69
CA LYS A 161 4.19 21.54 16.29
C LYS A 161 3.14 20.49 16.63
N GLN A 162 3.00 19.46 15.80
CA GLN A 162 1.91 18.50 15.88
C GLN A 162 2.25 17.25 16.67
N GLY A 163 3.52 16.83 16.69
CA GLY A 163 3.99 15.67 17.46
C GLY A 163 3.36 14.33 17.05
N GLY A 164 2.92 14.18 15.80
CA GLY A 164 2.33 12.93 15.31
C GLY A 164 3.35 11.93 14.79
N PHE A 165 2.88 10.77 14.36
CA PHE A 165 3.67 9.68 13.80
C PHE A 165 3.12 9.31 12.43
N ILE A 166 4.00 8.98 11.49
CA ILE A 166 3.66 8.56 10.14
C ILE A 166 4.05 7.11 9.91
N GLY A 167 3.13 6.34 9.35
CA GLY A 167 3.36 4.96 8.95
C GLY A 167 2.68 4.59 7.65
N MET A 168 2.84 3.33 7.27
CA MET A 168 2.17 2.70 6.15
C MET A 168 1.55 1.39 6.61
N VAL A 169 0.40 1.03 6.06
CA VAL A 169 -0.32 -0.20 6.39
C VAL A 169 -0.23 -1.15 5.21
N VAL A 170 0.13 -2.41 5.42
CA VAL A 170 0.23 -3.44 4.37
C VAL A 170 -0.78 -4.56 4.60
N CYS A 171 -1.26 -5.18 3.52
CA CYS A 171 -2.02 -6.42 3.60
C CYS A 171 -1.01 -7.55 3.80
N ALA A 172 -1.00 -8.17 4.98
CA ALA A 172 0.02 -9.16 5.33
C ALA A 172 -0.61 -10.52 5.62
N PHE A 173 -0.30 -11.48 4.76
CA PHE A 173 -0.48 -12.89 5.07
C PHE A 173 0.79 -13.44 5.71
N MET A 174 0.63 -14.49 6.53
CA MET A 174 1.74 -15.40 6.81
C MET A 174 1.82 -16.44 5.69
N TYR A 175 3.04 -16.93 5.43
CA TYR A 175 3.29 -17.92 4.37
C TYR A 175 3.97 -19.14 4.96
N GLU A 176 3.30 -20.29 4.84
CA GLU A 176 3.83 -21.60 5.20
C GLU A 176 4.20 -22.37 3.93
N PRO A 177 5.22 -23.24 3.94
CA PRO A 177 5.51 -24.07 2.78
C PRO A 177 4.37 -25.08 2.53
N LEU A 178 3.98 -25.29 1.27
CA LEU A 178 2.91 -26.24 0.93
C LEU A 178 3.29 -27.67 1.33
N THR A 179 4.54 -28.06 1.09
CA THR A 179 5.13 -29.33 1.52
C THR A 179 6.41 -29.10 2.31
N ASP A 180 6.89 -30.10 3.06
CA ASP A 180 8.07 -29.95 3.93
C ASP A 180 9.41 -29.83 3.18
N ASN A 181 9.40 -29.78 1.85
CA ASN A 181 10.59 -29.72 1.03
C ASN A 181 11.25 -28.32 1.03
N GLU A 182 12.53 -28.25 0.66
CA GLU A 182 13.28 -27.00 0.69
C GLU A 182 12.79 -25.96 -0.34
N LEU A 183 12.31 -26.42 -1.50
CA LEU A 183 11.82 -25.53 -2.56
C LEU A 183 10.59 -24.72 -2.10
N ASP A 184 9.65 -25.36 -1.40
CA ASP A 184 8.45 -24.71 -0.87
C ASP A 184 8.79 -23.80 0.33
N ARG A 185 9.81 -24.13 1.13
CA ARG A 185 10.34 -23.23 2.20
C ARG A 185 10.95 -21.96 1.60
N GLU A 186 11.72 -22.10 0.53
CA GLU A 186 12.22 -20.95 -0.22
C GLU A 186 11.07 -20.16 -0.86
N ALA A 187 10.04 -20.83 -1.39
CA ALA A 187 8.87 -20.19 -1.97
C ALA A 187 8.08 -19.37 -0.94
N ALA A 188 7.91 -19.87 0.29
CA ALA A 188 7.30 -19.13 1.38
C ALA A 188 8.10 -17.85 1.73
N SER A 189 9.43 -17.95 1.77
CA SER A 189 10.32 -16.80 1.98
C SER A 189 10.21 -15.78 0.84
N ARG A 190 10.18 -16.24 -0.42
CA ARG A 190 9.95 -15.37 -1.59
C ARG A 190 8.57 -14.72 -1.54
N ALA A 191 7.53 -15.45 -1.16
CA ALA A 191 6.18 -14.90 -1.03
C ALA A 191 6.15 -13.73 -0.03
N LEU A 192 6.79 -13.89 1.13
CA LEU A 192 6.92 -12.80 2.12
C LEU A 192 7.66 -11.59 1.53
N ALA A 193 8.76 -11.81 0.82
CA ALA A 193 9.54 -10.75 0.19
C ALA A 193 8.71 -9.97 -0.84
N PHE A 194 7.98 -10.68 -1.71
CA PHE A 194 7.20 -10.09 -2.80
C PHE A 194 5.85 -9.50 -2.37
N LYS A 195 5.40 -9.75 -1.15
CA LYS A 195 4.09 -9.29 -0.65
C LYS A 195 4.19 -8.25 0.45
N VAL A 196 5.12 -8.43 1.39
CA VAL A 196 5.27 -7.59 2.58
C VAL A 196 6.54 -6.77 2.51
N ALA A 197 7.70 -7.41 2.30
CA ALA A 197 8.99 -6.72 2.29
C ALA A 197 9.09 -5.74 1.10
N TRP A 198 8.40 -6.02 -0.01
CA TRP A 198 8.31 -5.12 -1.16
C TRP A 198 7.86 -3.70 -0.77
N THR A 199 7.00 -3.59 0.24
CA THR A 199 6.57 -2.31 0.79
C THR A 199 7.55 -1.75 1.82
N PHE A 200 8.04 -2.57 2.76
CA PHE A 200 8.78 -2.05 3.92
C PHE A 200 10.29 -1.94 3.75
N ASP A 201 10.94 -2.80 2.97
CA ASP A 201 12.39 -2.75 2.77
C ASP A 201 12.85 -1.40 2.20
N PRO A 202 12.16 -0.80 1.20
CA PRO A 202 12.48 0.55 0.76
C PRO A 202 12.43 1.58 1.89
N LEU A 203 11.44 1.47 2.78
CA LEU A 203 11.21 2.42 3.87
C LEU A 203 12.20 2.26 5.03
N VAL A 204 12.74 1.05 5.24
CA VAL A 204 13.67 0.73 6.33
C VAL A 204 15.12 0.79 5.87
N PHE A 205 15.43 0.16 4.74
CA PHE A 205 16.79 -0.05 4.25
C PHE A 205 17.18 0.89 3.11
N GLY A 206 16.21 1.44 2.38
CA GLY A 206 16.43 2.40 1.29
C GLY A 206 16.47 1.78 -0.11
N ASP A 207 16.21 0.48 -0.24
CA ASP A 207 16.09 -0.22 -1.53
C ASP A 207 15.09 -1.38 -1.41
N TYR A 208 14.67 -1.93 -2.54
CA TYR A 208 13.79 -3.09 -2.61
C TYR A 208 14.43 -4.38 -2.06
N PRO A 209 13.63 -5.40 -1.72
CA PRO A 209 14.16 -6.70 -1.30
C PRO A 209 15.12 -7.28 -2.34
N PRO A 210 16.26 -7.88 -1.92
CA PRO A 210 17.26 -8.43 -2.83
C PRO A 210 16.69 -9.55 -3.72
N GLU A 211 15.72 -10.32 -3.24
CA GLU A 211 15.01 -11.34 -3.99
C GLU A 211 14.29 -10.72 -5.19
N MET A 212 13.57 -9.61 -4.99
CA MET A 212 12.89 -8.93 -6.09
C MET A 212 13.88 -8.41 -7.12
N ARG A 213 15.01 -7.83 -6.68
CA ARG A 213 16.06 -7.37 -7.59
C ARG A 213 16.66 -8.52 -8.41
N ARG A 214 16.86 -9.68 -7.79
CA ARG A 214 17.37 -10.89 -8.44
C ARG A 214 16.45 -11.37 -9.57
N TYR A 215 15.13 -11.34 -9.35
CA TYR A 215 14.16 -11.91 -10.29
C TYR A 215 13.63 -10.93 -11.34
N HIS A 216 13.43 -9.65 -10.99
CA HIS A 216 12.95 -8.63 -11.92
C HIS A 216 14.08 -7.90 -12.66
N GLY A 217 15.32 -7.93 -12.14
CA GLY A 217 16.46 -7.27 -12.78
C GLY A 217 16.23 -5.77 -13.02
N SER A 218 16.23 -5.38 -14.30
CA SER A 218 16.05 -4.00 -14.76
C SER A 218 14.59 -3.54 -14.81
N GLU A 219 13.62 -4.45 -14.78
CA GLU A 219 12.19 -4.10 -14.78
C GLU A 219 11.75 -3.50 -13.44
N LEU A 220 12.38 -3.92 -12.34
CA LEU A 220 12.16 -3.31 -11.03
C LEU A 220 12.79 -1.90 -11.04
N PRO A 221 12.00 -0.84 -10.79
CA PRO A 221 12.54 0.51 -10.75
C PRO A 221 13.69 0.66 -9.75
N ARG A 222 14.51 1.68 -9.95
CA ARG A 222 15.61 2.04 -9.04
C ARG A 222 15.32 3.40 -8.44
N PHE A 223 15.52 3.51 -7.14
CA PHE A 223 15.58 4.81 -6.49
C PHE A 223 16.86 5.53 -6.92
N SER A 224 16.76 6.81 -7.28
CA SER A 224 17.94 7.66 -7.42
C SER A 224 18.70 7.76 -6.08
N PRO A 225 19.98 8.16 -6.07
CA PRO A 225 20.71 8.41 -4.82
C PRO A 225 19.98 9.38 -3.87
N GLU A 226 19.33 10.41 -4.42
CA GLU A 226 18.52 11.36 -3.67
C GLU A 226 17.26 10.69 -3.10
N GLU A 227 16.58 9.87 -3.90
CA GLU A 227 15.38 9.13 -3.49
C GLU A 227 15.68 8.13 -2.38
N ALA A 228 16.73 7.33 -2.54
CA ALA A 228 17.20 6.38 -1.53
C ALA A 228 17.48 7.08 -0.18
N LYS A 229 18.01 8.32 -0.22
CA LYS A 229 18.31 9.10 0.99
C LYS A 229 17.07 9.49 1.78
N TYR A 230 15.97 9.87 1.11
CA TYR A 230 14.76 10.32 1.81
C TYR A 230 13.71 9.21 2.01
N ILE A 231 13.77 8.10 1.26
CA ILE A 231 12.92 6.94 1.51
C ILE A 231 13.39 6.11 2.70
N LYS A 232 14.71 5.98 2.89
CA LYS A 232 15.28 5.27 4.03
C LYS A 232 14.90 5.96 5.35
N GLY A 233 14.29 5.21 6.26
CA GLY A 233 13.81 5.70 7.54
C GLY A 233 12.57 6.59 7.44
N SER A 234 11.82 6.55 6.34
CA SER A 234 10.60 7.36 6.14
C SER A 234 9.35 6.82 6.84
N ILE A 235 9.52 6.00 7.89
CA ILE A 235 8.45 5.32 8.62
C ILE A 235 8.69 5.41 10.13
N ASP A 236 7.65 5.70 10.91
CA ASP A 236 7.67 5.73 12.38
C ASP A 236 6.97 4.50 12.98
N PHE A 237 6.01 3.90 12.26
CA PHE A 237 5.36 2.64 12.63
C PHE A 237 4.97 1.80 11.42
N ILE A 238 4.90 0.49 11.63
CA ILE A 238 4.43 -0.50 10.65
C ILE A 238 2.98 -0.87 10.99
N GLY A 239 2.08 -0.69 10.03
CA GLY A 239 0.70 -1.17 10.13
C GLY A 239 0.52 -2.51 9.43
N ILE A 240 -0.06 -3.48 10.13
CA ILE A 240 -0.29 -4.83 9.62
C ILE A 240 -1.79 -5.10 9.55
N ASN A 241 -2.34 -5.22 8.35
CA ASN A 241 -3.66 -5.80 8.14
C ASN A 241 -3.49 -7.30 7.91
N HIS A 242 -3.62 -8.08 8.98
CA HIS A 242 -3.52 -9.55 8.93
C HIS A 242 -4.91 -10.18 9.07
N TYR A 243 -5.21 -11.11 8.16
CA TYR A 243 -6.49 -11.81 8.13
C TYR A 243 -6.35 -13.33 8.09
N SER A 244 -5.29 -13.86 7.46
CA SER A 244 -5.09 -15.29 7.26
C SER A 244 -3.63 -15.63 6.96
N THR A 245 -3.35 -16.93 6.93
CA THR A 245 -2.12 -17.55 6.43
C THR A 245 -2.40 -18.18 5.05
N GLN A 246 -1.37 -18.40 4.23
CA GLN A 246 -1.43 -19.13 2.96
C GLN A 246 -0.28 -20.13 2.86
N TYR A 247 -0.51 -21.25 2.18
CA TYR A 247 0.57 -22.12 1.73
C TYR A 247 1.27 -21.51 0.51
N ALA A 248 2.58 -21.71 0.39
CA ALA A 248 3.39 -21.32 -0.75
C ALA A 248 4.07 -22.54 -1.37
N LYS A 249 3.94 -22.68 -2.69
CA LYS A 249 4.58 -23.73 -3.48
C LYS A 249 5.56 -23.11 -4.46
N ASP A 250 6.71 -23.74 -4.62
CA ASP A 250 7.69 -23.36 -5.63
C ASP A 250 7.12 -23.41 -7.06
N CYS A 251 7.54 -22.44 -7.88
CA CYS A 251 7.25 -22.38 -9.31
C CYS A 251 8.51 -22.10 -10.16
N ILE A 252 9.72 -22.23 -9.59
CA ILE A 252 10.98 -22.13 -10.34
C ILE A 252 11.38 -23.51 -10.86
N HIS A 253 11.34 -24.51 -9.99
CA HIS A 253 11.82 -25.87 -10.24
C HIS A 253 10.69 -26.90 -10.26
N SER A 254 9.47 -26.49 -9.88
CA SER A 254 8.29 -27.34 -9.79
C SER A 254 7.23 -26.98 -10.84
N SER A 255 6.33 -27.92 -11.15
CA SER A 255 5.17 -27.63 -11.99
C SER A 255 4.26 -26.60 -11.31
N CYS A 256 3.83 -25.59 -12.07
CA CYS A 256 3.10 -24.45 -11.53
C CYS A 256 1.86 -24.13 -12.37
N ILE A 257 0.90 -23.44 -11.73
CA ILE A 257 -0.22 -22.84 -12.43
C ILE A 257 0.23 -21.65 -13.28
N GLN A 258 -0.54 -21.32 -14.31
CA GLN A 258 -0.26 -20.18 -15.17
C GLN A 258 -0.21 -18.88 -14.35
N GLY A 259 0.88 -18.12 -14.47
CA GLY A 259 1.07 -16.85 -13.77
C GLY A 259 1.83 -16.98 -12.44
N GLY A 260 1.88 -18.17 -11.83
CA GLY A 260 2.74 -18.43 -10.67
C GLY A 260 4.22 -18.54 -11.05
N ASP A 261 4.49 -18.88 -12.31
CA ASP A 261 5.80 -18.94 -12.97
C ASP A 261 6.32 -17.57 -13.44
N ARG A 262 5.66 -16.46 -13.06
CA ARG A 262 6.07 -15.10 -13.41
C ARG A 262 6.84 -14.45 -12.27
N ALA A 263 7.82 -13.62 -12.59
CA ALA A 263 8.60 -12.86 -11.61
C ALA A 263 7.70 -12.02 -10.70
N ILE A 264 6.65 -11.37 -11.24
CA ILE A 264 5.69 -10.57 -10.45
C ILE A 264 4.85 -11.38 -9.43
N SER A 265 4.96 -12.70 -9.46
CA SER A 265 4.37 -13.61 -8.46
C SER A 265 5.41 -14.19 -7.50
N GLY A 266 6.69 -13.76 -7.58
CA GLY A 266 7.78 -14.30 -6.78
C GLY A 266 8.16 -15.74 -7.13
N PHE A 267 7.77 -16.21 -8.33
CA PHE A 267 7.83 -17.61 -8.71
C PHE A 267 7.25 -18.54 -7.62
N ALA A 268 6.07 -18.19 -7.13
CA ALA A 268 5.35 -18.92 -6.09
C ALA A 268 3.86 -19.03 -6.41
N TYR A 269 3.30 -20.20 -6.13
CA TYR A 269 1.86 -20.41 -6.09
C TYR A 269 1.37 -20.32 -4.64
N LEU A 270 0.33 -19.52 -4.41
CA LEU A 270 -0.27 -19.31 -3.10
C LEU A 270 -1.61 -20.02 -3.00
N ALA A 271 -1.77 -20.86 -1.99
CA ALA A 271 -2.97 -21.65 -1.76
C ALA A 271 -3.55 -21.43 -0.36
N MET A 272 -4.87 -21.50 -0.24
CA MET A 272 -5.57 -21.48 1.05
C MET A 272 -5.76 -22.88 1.63
N GLU A 273 -5.53 -23.92 0.82
CA GLU A 273 -5.81 -25.31 1.15
C GLU A 273 -4.64 -26.21 0.73
N ARG A 274 -4.47 -27.33 1.47
CA ARG A 274 -3.58 -28.44 1.12
C ARG A 274 -4.40 -29.72 1.16
N ASP A 275 -4.44 -30.45 0.04
CA ASP A 275 -5.23 -31.68 -0.13
C ASP A 275 -6.73 -31.52 0.24
N GLY A 276 -7.30 -30.36 -0.08
CA GLY A 276 -8.69 -30.00 0.22
C GLY A 276 -8.94 -29.60 1.68
N VAL A 277 -7.88 -29.47 2.48
CA VAL A 277 -7.94 -29.02 3.88
C VAL A 277 -7.47 -27.56 3.97
N PRO A 278 -8.31 -26.62 4.44
CA PRO A 278 -7.91 -25.24 4.68
C PRO A 278 -6.73 -25.11 5.62
N ILE A 279 -5.91 -24.08 5.40
CA ILE A 279 -4.83 -23.73 6.32
C ILE A 279 -5.39 -23.17 7.62
N GLY A 280 -4.87 -23.67 8.74
CA GLY A 280 -5.35 -23.36 10.08
C GLY A 280 -6.39 -24.36 10.59
N GLU A 281 -6.80 -24.19 11.85
CA GLU A 281 -7.85 -25.01 12.45
C GLU A 281 -9.23 -24.53 11.98
N PRO A 282 -10.18 -25.43 11.69
CA PRO A 282 -11.57 -25.04 11.43
C PRO A 282 -12.17 -24.33 12.65
N VAL A 283 -12.82 -23.18 12.44
CA VAL A 283 -13.55 -22.42 13.48
C VAL A 283 -14.97 -22.94 13.64
#